data_AF-A0A6L7VLR9-F1
#
_entry.id   AF-A0A6L7VLR9-F1
#
_cell.length_a   1.000
_cell.length_b   1.000
_cell.length_c   1.000
_cell.angle_alpha   90.00
_cell.angle_beta   90.00
_cell.angle_gamma   90.00
#
_symmetry.space_group_name_H-M   'P 1'
#
loop_
_entity.id
_entity.type
_entity.pdbx_description
1 polymer ?
#
loop_
_entity_poly.entity_id
_entity_poly.type
_entity_poly.pdbx_seq_one_letter_code
_entity_poly.pdbx_strand_id
1 'polypeptide(L)'
;VRARDRFFNRPTEPSPPWLVKLNGMEVARTQPSESAITKVRLEQGLSEAGVYQLTIESLDGAIAGYGNAMLVEDEPSRFIYWGDTHGHSGFAEGLGTPDRFMRWAKNDAALDYVTHSEHDIWMDDAEWQVLIDNVERFSDANFIAFLGDEWTRSKFFGGHHNVIFRTAQGRERIGAQFYGTLSKLYHGLHEKHDANDVVVIPHAHQPGNYRFSDPDLEHLVEIMSQHGSFEWFGQKYLQHGHEVGFTAASDNHLSQPGYTAPTPGGLSQRGGLGALIATEKTRDSLFDAMKNINAYATTGDRIILDFTLNDTPMGKRIPFTEQRELRGRVIAAWPIAAIAVVKNDGVIWSRDYLAAEANAPVSEGKFKVSFGSDSTPHHEHDNPRGWKNWSGTLTIEGASLVAAEPMDFTNRQAQRFEVNDDGTITFSTQTRGDESSFDLTLTDIGPNSTLTFALSAGREYGGGPPTYRLHQAFPATTITMPLQGQAGESVEQTISMPDYEDKIRVRRIVRQGSRDRSFELLDTGTQQGDYYFVRATLANDAVAWSSPIWVGGYKTL
;
A
#
# COMPACT_ATOMS: atom_id res chain seq x y z
N VAL A 1 -15.60 8.37 -14.29
CA VAL A 1 -14.34 8.36 -15.05
C VAL A 1 -13.52 9.57 -14.67
N ARG A 2 -12.27 9.39 -14.24
CA ARG A 2 -11.34 10.48 -13.91
C ARG A 2 -10.19 10.48 -14.92
N ALA A 3 -10.13 11.51 -15.75
CA ALA A 3 -9.01 11.75 -16.64
C ALA A 3 -7.85 12.36 -15.84
N ARG A 4 -6.62 11.95 -16.13
CA ARG A 4 -5.41 12.49 -15.49
C ARG A 4 -4.27 12.56 -16.49
N ASP A 5 -3.39 13.54 -16.32
CA ASP A 5 -2.12 13.56 -17.05
C ASP A 5 -1.13 12.52 -16.49
N ARG A 6 0.06 12.44 -17.10
CA ARG A 6 1.13 11.52 -16.68
C ARG A 6 1.74 11.82 -15.30
N PHE A 7 1.38 12.96 -14.70
CA PHE A 7 1.75 13.40 -13.35
C PHE A 7 0.58 13.26 -12.37
N PHE A 8 -0.50 12.61 -12.81
CA PHE A 8 -1.73 12.39 -12.05
C PHE A 8 -2.51 13.64 -11.69
N ASN A 9 -2.19 14.78 -12.31
CA ASN A 9 -3.00 15.98 -12.21
C ASN A 9 -4.28 15.83 -13.01
N ARG A 10 -5.32 16.56 -12.61
CA ARG A 10 -6.51 16.73 -13.44
C ARG A 10 -6.11 17.45 -14.74
N PRO A 11 -6.56 16.99 -15.92
CA PRO A 11 -6.40 17.77 -17.14
C PRO A 11 -7.12 19.11 -16.99
N THR A 12 -6.50 20.15 -17.54
CA THR A 12 -7.12 21.48 -17.70
C THR A 12 -7.99 21.55 -18.95
N GLU A 13 -7.76 20.67 -19.92
CA GLU A 13 -8.54 20.54 -21.15
C GLU A 13 -9.78 19.65 -20.95
N PRO A 14 -10.82 19.81 -21.79
CA PRO A 14 -11.98 18.95 -21.76
C PRO A 14 -11.61 17.47 -21.87
N SER A 15 -12.21 16.66 -21.00
CA SER A 15 -12.13 15.22 -21.08
C SER A 15 -12.82 14.71 -22.36
N PRO A 16 -12.20 13.76 -23.09
CA PRO A 16 -12.84 13.14 -24.25
C PRO A 16 -14.10 12.36 -23.83
N PRO A 17 -14.97 12.01 -24.79
CA PRO A 17 -16.07 11.10 -24.54
C PRO A 17 -15.53 9.69 -24.23
N TRP A 18 -16.14 9.04 -23.26
CA TRP A 18 -15.72 7.72 -22.75
C TRP A 18 -16.73 6.64 -23.12
N LEU A 19 -16.21 5.51 -23.57
CA LEU A 19 -16.89 4.23 -23.59
C LEU A 19 -16.58 3.49 -22.28
N VAL A 20 -17.61 3.22 -21.48
CA VAL A 20 -17.50 2.46 -20.23
C VAL A 20 -18.05 1.06 -20.47
N LYS A 21 -17.22 0.07 -20.19
CA LYS A 21 -17.57 -1.35 -20.32
C LYS A 21 -17.49 -2.04 -18.95
N LEU A 22 -18.41 -2.96 -18.72
CA LEU A 22 -18.49 -3.84 -17.57
C LEU A 22 -18.30 -5.28 -18.05
N ASN A 23 -17.26 -5.97 -17.59
CA ASN A 23 -16.90 -7.31 -18.06
C ASN A 23 -16.81 -7.40 -19.60
N GLY A 24 -16.34 -6.32 -20.24
CA GLY A 24 -16.22 -6.20 -21.70
C GLY A 24 -17.50 -5.76 -22.43
N MET A 25 -18.66 -5.76 -21.77
CA MET A 25 -19.91 -5.30 -22.35
C MET A 25 -20.09 -3.80 -22.15
N GLU A 26 -20.48 -3.08 -23.18
CA GLU A 26 -20.78 -1.66 -23.08
C GLU A 26 -21.97 -1.39 -22.14
N VAL A 27 -21.78 -0.50 -21.18
CA VAL A 27 -22.83 -0.10 -20.22
C VAL A 27 -23.12 1.39 -20.25
N ALA A 28 -22.19 2.21 -20.76
CA ALA A 28 -22.42 3.64 -20.94
C ALA A 28 -21.49 4.25 -22.00
N ARG A 29 -21.97 5.31 -22.65
CA ARG A 29 -21.17 6.25 -23.44
C ARG A 29 -21.37 7.65 -22.90
N THR A 30 -20.29 8.38 -22.66
CA THR A 30 -20.35 9.77 -22.20
C THR A 30 -20.15 10.74 -23.36
N GLN A 31 -20.63 11.97 -23.19
CA GLN A 31 -20.24 13.09 -24.04
C GLN A 31 -18.88 13.65 -23.58
N PRO A 32 -18.21 14.47 -24.42
CA PRO A 32 -17.09 15.29 -23.95
C PRO A 32 -17.50 16.11 -22.71
N SER A 33 -16.57 16.32 -21.79
CA SER A 33 -16.83 16.97 -20.51
C SER A 33 -15.78 18.04 -20.25
N GLU A 34 -16.21 19.26 -19.92
CA GLU A 34 -15.29 20.32 -19.47
C GLU A 34 -14.65 20.01 -18.10
N SER A 35 -15.19 19.03 -17.38
CA SER A 35 -14.60 18.53 -16.13
C SER A 35 -13.69 17.33 -16.36
N ALA A 36 -12.57 17.31 -15.63
CA ALA A 36 -11.67 16.16 -15.50
C ALA A 36 -12.33 14.89 -14.92
N ILE A 37 -13.49 15.03 -14.25
CA ILE A 37 -14.23 13.92 -13.66
C ILE A 37 -15.63 13.86 -14.27
N THR A 38 -15.86 12.84 -15.08
CA THR A 38 -17.19 12.53 -15.64
C THR A 38 -17.88 11.51 -14.74
N LYS A 39 -18.99 11.90 -14.10
CA LYS A 39 -19.85 10.96 -13.34
C LYS A 39 -20.71 10.17 -14.31
N VAL A 40 -20.73 8.85 -14.16
CA VAL A 40 -21.51 7.94 -15.00
C VAL A 40 -22.42 7.15 -14.08
N ARG A 41 -23.72 7.18 -14.33
CA ARG A 41 -24.70 6.36 -13.62
C ARG A 41 -24.95 5.10 -14.44
N LEU A 42 -24.83 3.93 -13.80
CA LEU A 42 -25.24 2.67 -14.40
C LEU A 42 -26.75 2.54 -14.19
N GLU A 43 -27.55 2.85 -15.22
CA GLU A 43 -29.02 2.97 -15.09
C GLU A 43 -29.71 1.68 -14.63
N GLN A 44 -29.19 0.53 -15.05
CA GLN A 44 -29.72 -0.80 -14.67
C GLN A 44 -29.19 -1.30 -13.31
N GLY A 45 -28.24 -0.58 -12.69
CA GLY A 45 -27.55 -1.04 -11.49
C GLY A 45 -26.71 -2.30 -11.71
N LEU A 46 -26.23 -2.89 -10.61
CA LEU A 46 -25.62 -4.22 -10.57
C LEU A 46 -26.46 -5.06 -9.61
N SER A 47 -27.36 -5.88 -10.15
CA SER A 47 -28.33 -6.65 -9.36
C SER A 47 -27.99 -8.12 -9.21
N GLU A 48 -27.04 -8.62 -9.99
CA GLU A 48 -26.60 -10.02 -9.92
C GLU A 48 -25.34 -10.10 -9.07
N ALA A 49 -25.27 -11.08 -8.18
CA ALA A 49 -24.07 -11.36 -7.42
C ALA A 49 -22.94 -11.80 -8.36
N GLY A 50 -21.73 -11.30 -8.12
CA GLY A 50 -20.57 -11.61 -8.93
C GLY A 50 -19.46 -10.59 -8.85
N VAL A 51 -18.37 -10.89 -9.55
CA VAL A 51 -17.23 -9.99 -9.71
C VAL A 51 -17.37 -9.24 -11.03
N TYR A 52 -17.29 -7.92 -10.93
CA TYR A 52 -17.38 -7.02 -12.07
C TYR A 52 -16.12 -6.21 -12.24
N GLN A 53 -15.72 -6.05 -13.50
CA GLN A 53 -14.56 -5.28 -13.91
C GLN A 53 -14.98 -4.14 -14.84
N LEU A 54 -14.56 -2.94 -14.48
CA LEU A 54 -14.75 -1.75 -15.30
C LEU A 54 -13.53 -1.53 -16.18
N THR A 55 -13.76 -1.35 -17.47
CA THR A 55 -12.77 -0.82 -18.42
C THR A 55 -13.33 0.42 -19.08
N ILE A 56 -12.46 1.39 -19.34
CA ILE A 56 -12.81 2.70 -19.88
C ILE A 56 -11.91 2.96 -21.07
N GLU A 57 -12.46 3.47 -22.15
CA GLU A 57 -11.75 3.78 -23.39
C GLU A 57 -12.28 5.10 -23.95
N SER A 58 -11.42 5.97 -24.46
CA SER A 58 -11.89 7.12 -25.25
C SER A 58 -12.49 6.62 -26.57
N LEU A 59 -13.45 7.33 -27.15
CA LEU A 59 -14.12 6.85 -28.36
C LEU A 59 -13.19 6.70 -29.59
N ASP A 60 -12.04 7.36 -29.59
CA ASP A 60 -10.99 7.24 -30.59
C ASP A 60 -9.96 6.13 -30.28
N GLY A 61 -10.08 5.44 -29.14
CA GLY A 61 -9.17 4.40 -28.69
C GLY A 61 -7.82 4.90 -28.19
N ALA A 62 -7.57 6.22 -28.15
CA ALA A 62 -6.27 6.78 -27.80
C ALA A 62 -5.94 6.65 -26.30
N ILE A 63 -6.95 6.62 -25.44
CA ILE A 63 -6.80 6.54 -23.99
C ILE A 63 -7.63 5.37 -23.47
N ALA A 64 -7.00 4.47 -22.73
CA ALA A 64 -7.66 3.38 -22.05
C ALA A 64 -7.29 3.34 -20.57
N GLY A 65 -8.18 2.77 -19.76
CA GLY A 65 -7.98 2.57 -18.34
C GLY A 65 -8.93 1.53 -17.77
N TYR A 66 -8.77 1.25 -16.49
CA TYR A 66 -9.59 0.31 -15.74
C TYR A 66 -10.08 0.95 -14.44
N GLY A 67 -11.20 0.45 -13.94
CA GLY A 67 -11.70 0.78 -12.60
C GLY A 67 -11.24 -0.24 -11.56
N ASN A 68 -11.62 0.00 -10.30
CA ASN A 68 -11.43 -0.99 -9.24
C ASN A 68 -12.29 -2.24 -9.52
N ALA A 69 -11.91 -3.38 -8.95
CA ALA A 69 -12.79 -4.53 -8.92
C ALA A 69 -14.02 -4.24 -8.04
N MET A 70 -15.17 -4.77 -8.45
CA MET A 70 -16.41 -4.67 -7.68
C MET A 70 -16.90 -6.09 -7.38
N LEU A 71 -17.08 -6.39 -6.10
CA LEU A 71 -17.77 -7.59 -5.65
C LEU A 71 -19.20 -7.19 -5.29
N VAL A 72 -20.16 -7.82 -5.96
CA VAL A 72 -21.59 -7.70 -5.64
C VAL A 72 -22.03 -9.01 -5.03
N GLU A 73 -22.71 -8.93 -3.90
CA GLU A 73 -23.21 -10.07 -3.14
C GLU A 73 -24.69 -9.88 -2.84
N ASP A 74 -25.41 -10.99 -2.67
CA ASP A 74 -26.78 -10.97 -2.20
C ASP A 74 -26.78 -10.71 -0.69
N GLU A 75 -27.53 -9.69 -0.26
CA GLU A 75 -27.71 -9.31 1.15
C GLU A 75 -26.40 -9.29 1.98
N PRO A 76 -25.36 -8.54 1.55
CA PRO A 76 -24.08 -8.53 2.24
C PRO A 76 -24.23 -7.99 3.67
N SER A 77 -23.64 -8.69 4.64
CA SER A 77 -23.63 -8.27 6.05
C SER A 77 -22.34 -7.54 6.45
N ARG A 78 -21.34 -7.49 5.55
CA ARG A 78 -20.06 -6.81 5.75
C ARG A 78 -19.68 -6.07 4.47
N PHE A 79 -19.22 -4.84 4.61
CA PHE A 79 -18.78 -3.99 3.52
C PHE A 79 -17.33 -3.56 3.73
N ILE A 80 -16.61 -3.33 2.64
CA ILE A 80 -15.26 -2.79 2.66
C ILE A 80 -15.33 -1.31 2.35
N TYR A 81 -14.84 -0.49 3.28
CA TYR A 81 -14.75 0.96 3.15
C TYR A 81 -13.28 1.35 3.03
N TRP A 82 -12.97 2.14 2.00
CA TRP A 82 -11.62 2.54 1.66
C TRP A 82 -11.32 3.93 2.19
N GLY A 83 -10.23 4.07 2.93
CA GLY A 83 -9.86 5.37 3.47
C GLY A 83 -8.37 5.55 3.69
N ASP A 84 -8.08 6.70 4.26
CA ASP A 84 -6.73 7.16 4.51
C ASP A 84 -6.69 7.80 5.90
N THR A 85 -5.94 7.19 6.81
CA THR A 85 -5.86 7.60 8.22
C THR A 85 -4.78 8.62 8.50
N HIS A 86 -3.96 8.98 7.49
CA HIS A 86 -2.78 9.79 7.69
C HIS A 86 -2.53 10.69 6.48
N GLY A 87 -2.71 12.00 6.67
CA GLY A 87 -2.40 12.98 5.65
C GLY A 87 -2.51 14.42 6.13
N HIS A 88 -1.79 15.30 5.43
CA HIS A 88 -1.51 16.67 5.81
C HIS A 88 -2.05 17.66 4.79
N SER A 89 -2.40 18.85 5.26
CA SER A 89 -2.81 19.99 4.45
C SER A 89 -1.85 21.16 4.65
N GLY A 90 -2.24 22.39 4.32
CA GLY A 90 -1.35 23.56 4.42
C GLY A 90 -0.96 24.00 5.82
N PHE A 91 -1.34 23.25 6.86
CA PHE A 91 -0.89 23.48 8.23
C PHE A 91 0.37 22.65 8.51
N ALA A 92 1.14 23.07 9.51
CA ALA A 92 2.43 22.48 9.83
C ALA A 92 3.40 22.43 8.61
N GLU A 93 3.53 21.28 7.93
CA GLU A 93 4.47 21.09 6.80
C GLU A 93 3.83 20.69 5.46
N GLY A 94 2.53 20.44 5.39
CA GLY A 94 1.89 20.09 4.12
C GLY A 94 1.59 21.31 3.24
N LEU A 95 1.08 21.04 2.04
CA LEU A 95 0.66 22.05 1.05
C LEU A 95 -0.84 21.99 0.81
N GLY A 96 -1.44 23.13 0.46
CA GLY A 96 -2.86 23.24 0.12
C GLY A 96 -3.67 23.85 1.26
N THR A 97 -4.96 23.57 1.30
CA THR A 97 -5.84 24.05 2.40
C THR A 97 -6.58 22.86 2.99
N PRO A 98 -6.98 22.92 4.27
CA PRO A 98 -7.86 21.91 4.87
C PRO A 98 -9.12 21.60 4.04
N ASP A 99 -9.70 22.65 3.45
CA ASP A 99 -10.86 22.54 2.57
C ASP A 99 -10.54 21.78 1.25
N ARG A 100 -9.36 22.02 0.66
CA ARG A 100 -8.89 21.27 -0.51
C ARG A 100 -8.62 19.81 -0.16
N PHE A 101 -8.01 19.53 1.00
CA PHE A 101 -7.77 18.18 1.51
C PHE A 101 -9.07 17.37 1.55
N MET A 102 -10.12 17.92 2.19
CA MET A 102 -11.42 17.27 2.31
C MET A 102 -12.12 17.11 0.95
N ARG A 103 -12.10 18.15 0.10
CA ARG A 103 -12.69 18.06 -1.25
C ARG A 103 -12.01 16.98 -2.10
N TRP A 104 -10.69 16.84 -1.98
CA TRP A 104 -9.94 15.82 -2.69
C TRP A 104 -10.29 14.42 -2.19
N ALA A 105 -10.22 14.18 -0.88
CA ALA A 105 -10.57 12.90 -0.27
C ALA A 105 -11.93 12.40 -0.76
N LYS A 106 -12.93 13.29 -0.69
CA LYS A 106 -14.32 12.99 -1.03
C LYS A 106 -14.58 12.82 -2.53
N ASN A 107 -14.02 13.69 -3.37
CA ASN A 107 -14.43 13.77 -4.79
C ASN A 107 -13.40 13.20 -5.77
N ASP A 108 -12.10 13.31 -5.46
CA ASP A 108 -11.02 12.88 -6.36
C ASP A 108 -10.56 11.47 -6.07
N ALA A 109 -10.17 11.24 -4.81
CA ALA A 109 -9.79 9.93 -4.34
C ALA A 109 -11.02 9.03 -4.19
N ALA A 110 -12.21 9.64 -3.96
CA ALA A 110 -13.47 8.94 -3.71
C ALA A 110 -13.31 7.93 -2.57
N LEU A 111 -12.77 8.43 -1.45
CA LEU A 111 -12.64 7.67 -0.21
C LEU A 111 -14.01 7.58 0.48
N ASP A 112 -14.20 6.52 1.24
CA ASP A 112 -15.34 6.34 2.14
C ASP A 112 -15.09 7.05 3.47
N TYR A 113 -13.83 7.10 3.92
CA TYR A 113 -13.41 7.85 5.10
C TYR A 113 -12.01 8.46 4.94
N VAL A 114 -11.73 9.47 5.76
CA VAL A 114 -10.39 10.07 5.88
C VAL A 114 -10.16 10.54 7.31
N THR A 115 -8.91 10.57 7.77
CA THR A 115 -8.51 11.37 8.93
C THR A 115 -7.71 12.57 8.45
N HIS A 116 -8.04 13.76 8.91
CA HIS A 116 -7.18 14.92 8.70
C HIS A 116 -6.26 15.04 9.91
N SER A 117 -4.99 14.65 9.74
CA SER A 117 -4.01 14.42 10.81
C SER A 117 -2.78 15.29 10.63
N GLU A 118 -2.89 16.58 10.94
CA GLU A 118 -1.72 17.49 10.85
C GLU A 118 -0.68 17.18 11.93
N HIS A 119 0.58 17.49 11.67
CA HIS A 119 1.60 17.44 12.72
C HIS A 119 1.24 18.39 13.87
N ASP A 120 1.27 17.88 15.08
CA ASP A 120 0.89 18.62 16.27
C ASP A 120 1.93 19.67 16.70
N ILE A 121 3.21 19.46 16.38
CA ILE A 121 4.35 20.26 16.85
C ILE A 121 4.28 21.74 16.44
N TRP A 122 3.61 22.07 15.34
CA TRP A 122 3.48 23.44 14.84
C TRP A 122 2.04 23.92 14.75
N MET A 123 1.07 23.08 15.14
CA MET A 123 -0.34 23.41 15.06
C MET A 123 -0.81 24.15 16.32
N ASP A 124 -1.48 25.29 16.15
CA ASP A 124 -2.11 26.04 17.24
C ASP A 124 -3.60 25.69 17.43
N ASP A 125 -4.23 26.27 18.47
CA ASP A 125 -5.63 25.97 18.80
C ASP A 125 -6.63 26.57 17.79
N ALA A 126 -6.25 27.63 17.07
CA ALA A 126 -7.08 28.19 16.02
C ALA A 126 -7.07 27.29 14.78
N GLU A 127 -5.90 26.76 14.41
CA GLU A 127 -5.76 25.75 13.36
C GLU A 127 -6.49 24.45 13.71
N TRP A 128 -6.41 23.99 14.96
CA TRP A 128 -7.19 22.84 15.44
C TRP A 128 -8.69 23.06 15.29
N GLN A 129 -9.19 24.25 15.65
CA GLN A 129 -10.60 24.59 15.45
C GLN A 129 -10.99 24.56 13.96
N VAL A 130 -10.10 25.00 13.06
CA VAL A 130 -10.33 24.87 11.61
C VAL A 130 -10.43 23.41 11.19
N LEU A 131 -9.65 22.50 11.78
CA LEU A 131 -9.78 21.06 11.50
C LEU A 131 -11.13 20.51 11.97
N ILE A 132 -11.55 20.84 13.20
CA ILE A 132 -12.87 20.48 13.74
C ILE A 132 -13.99 20.92 12.78
N ASP A 133 -13.98 22.20 12.40
CA ASP A 133 -15.00 22.77 11.53
C ASP A 133 -15.02 22.12 10.14
N ASN A 134 -13.84 21.77 9.60
CA ASN A 134 -13.74 21.07 8.31
C ASN A 134 -14.29 19.65 8.38
N VAL A 135 -13.92 18.89 9.41
CA VAL A 135 -14.39 17.52 9.63
C VAL A 135 -15.91 17.49 9.72
N GLU A 136 -16.50 18.38 10.51
CA GLU A 136 -17.96 18.48 10.66
C GLU A 136 -18.65 18.90 9.35
N ARG A 137 -18.08 19.88 8.65
CA ARG A 137 -18.67 20.41 7.41
C ARG A 137 -18.69 19.41 6.25
N PHE A 138 -17.64 18.59 6.10
CA PHE A 138 -17.50 17.70 4.95
C PHE A 138 -18.04 16.29 5.17
N SER A 139 -18.13 15.86 6.44
CA SER A 139 -18.69 14.56 6.79
C SER A 139 -20.17 14.47 6.44
N ASP A 140 -20.58 13.41 5.76
CA ASP A 140 -21.97 13.06 5.49
C ASP A 140 -22.16 11.54 5.34
N ALA A 141 -23.36 11.10 4.97
CA ALA A 141 -23.68 9.68 4.84
C ALA A 141 -22.84 8.92 3.79
N ASN A 142 -22.15 9.62 2.87
CA ASN A 142 -21.34 9.00 1.83
C ASN A 142 -19.83 9.08 2.11
N PHE A 143 -19.41 9.97 3.01
CA PHE A 143 -18.01 10.26 3.31
C PHE A 143 -17.85 10.66 4.78
N ILE A 144 -17.06 9.90 5.53
CA ILE A 144 -16.81 10.16 6.96
C ILE A 144 -15.41 10.76 7.15
N ALA A 145 -15.32 12.00 7.63
CA ALA A 145 -14.05 12.55 8.06
C ALA A 145 -13.85 12.34 9.56
N PHE A 146 -12.67 11.93 9.99
CA PHE A 146 -12.27 11.89 11.39
C PHE A 146 -11.32 13.05 11.70
N LEU A 147 -11.43 13.55 12.93
CA LEU A 147 -10.49 14.51 13.48
C LEU A 147 -9.30 13.76 14.05
N GLY A 148 -8.10 14.25 13.78
CA GLY A 148 -6.89 13.70 14.37
C GLY A 148 -5.71 14.63 14.24
N ASP A 149 -4.61 14.23 14.85
CA ASP A 149 -3.30 14.86 14.74
C ASP A 149 -2.21 13.79 14.71
N GLU A 150 -1.10 14.09 14.05
CA GLU A 150 0.10 13.29 14.16
C GLU A 150 0.93 13.82 15.34
N TRP A 151 0.92 13.09 16.44
CA TRP A 151 1.81 13.35 17.56
C TRP A 151 3.25 13.09 17.14
N THR A 152 4.03 14.16 17.02
CA THR A 152 5.27 14.15 16.23
C THR A 152 6.49 14.23 17.13
N ARG A 153 7.16 13.10 17.34
CA ARG A 153 8.41 13.03 18.12
C ARG A 153 9.45 12.15 17.46
N SER A 154 10.73 12.45 17.70
CA SER A 154 11.80 11.54 17.29
C SER A 154 11.61 10.15 17.92
N LYS A 155 12.07 9.11 17.22
CA LYS A 155 12.05 7.72 17.69
C LYS A 155 12.53 7.52 19.14
N PHE A 156 13.47 8.34 19.62
CA PHE A 156 13.99 8.28 21.00
C PHE A 156 12.98 8.69 22.09
N PHE A 157 11.95 9.45 21.73
CA PHE A 157 10.91 9.90 22.65
C PHE A 157 9.57 9.21 22.43
N GLY A 158 9.45 8.40 21.39
CA GLY A 158 8.18 7.75 21.08
C GLY A 158 7.93 7.55 19.61
N GLY A 159 8.61 8.27 18.71
CA GLY A 159 8.26 8.19 17.28
C GLY A 159 6.92 8.85 16.95
N HIS A 160 6.50 8.78 15.70
CA HIS A 160 5.27 9.42 15.24
C HIS A 160 4.05 8.53 15.47
N HIS A 161 2.95 9.11 15.97
CA HIS A 161 1.70 8.41 16.30
C HIS A 161 0.52 9.25 15.83
N ASN A 162 -0.31 8.72 14.92
CA ASN A 162 -1.57 9.35 14.56
C ASN A 162 -2.61 9.10 15.65
N VAL A 163 -3.16 10.17 16.21
CA VAL A 163 -4.26 10.13 17.17
C VAL A 163 -5.55 10.46 16.44
N ILE A 164 -6.55 9.58 16.55
CA ILE A 164 -7.82 9.69 15.83
C ILE A 164 -8.95 9.67 16.85
N PHE A 165 -9.82 10.68 16.77
CA PHE A 165 -10.98 10.80 17.65
C PHE A 165 -12.26 10.33 16.96
N ARG A 166 -13.11 9.62 17.71
CA ARG A 166 -14.42 9.17 17.22
C ARG A 166 -15.26 10.35 16.72
N THR A 167 -15.38 11.38 17.55
CA THR A 167 -16.13 12.63 17.29
C THR A 167 -15.19 13.82 17.27
N ALA A 168 -15.50 14.87 16.48
CA ALA A 168 -14.64 16.05 16.40
C ALA A 168 -14.91 17.07 17.51
N GLN A 169 -16.18 17.28 17.87
CA GLN A 169 -16.57 18.29 18.86
C GLN A 169 -16.05 17.98 20.27
N GLY A 170 -15.53 19.01 20.93
CA GLY A 170 -15.07 18.94 22.33
C GLY A 170 -13.76 18.17 22.53
N ARG A 171 -12.99 17.90 21.46
CA ARG A 171 -11.71 17.21 21.56
C ARG A 171 -10.55 18.18 21.74
N GLU A 172 -9.75 17.92 22.77
CA GLU A 172 -8.46 18.57 23.01
C GLU A 172 -7.30 17.71 22.49
N ARG A 173 -6.33 18.35 21.84
CA ARG A 173 -5.07 17.70 21.43
C ARG A 173 -4.19 17.40 22.63
N ILE A 174 -3.42 16.32 22.53
CA ILE A 174 -2.36 15.97 23.48
C ILE A 174 -1.01 16.33 22.86
N GLY A 175 -0.76 17.64 22.75
CA GLY A 175 0.39 18.15 21.98
C GLY A 175 1.75 17.73 22.55
N ALA A 176 2.64 17.31 21.66
CA ALA A 176 3.99 16.80 21.92
C ALA A 176 4.94 17.82 22.57
N GLN A 177 4.57 19.11 22.55
CA GLN A 177 5.27 20.16 23.28
C GLN A 177 5.09 20.01 24.81
N PHE A 178 3.92 19.56 25.25
CA PHE A 178 3.57 19.39 26.67
C PHE A 178 3.69 17.93 27.12
N TYR A 179 3.36 17.00 26.21
CA TYR A 179 3.40 15.56 26.41
C TYR A 179 4.55 14.95 25.61
N GLY A 180 5.79 15.37 25.90
CA GLY A 180 6.95 15.10 25.04
C GLY A 180 7.54 13.69 25.03
N THR A 181 6.82 12.69 25.54
CA THR A 181 7.22 11.27 25.51
C THR A 181 6.01 10.39 25.27
N LEU A 182 6.18 9.21 24.69
CA LEU A 182 5.06 8.31 24.36
C LEU A 182 4.18 7.96 25.57
N SER A 183 4.79 7.63 26.72
CA SER A 183 4.02 7.37 27.95
C SER A 183 3.23 8.60 28.45
N LYS A 184 3.69 9.82 28.14
CA LYS A 184 2.95 11.05 28.46
C LYS A 184 1.80 11.27 27.48
N LEU A 185 1.98 10.95 26.20
CA LEU A 185 0.88 10.95 25.23
C LEU A 185 -0.26 10.05 25.74
N TYR A 186 0.01 8.78 26.04
CA TYR A 186 -1.01 7.85 26.53
C TYR A 186 -1.63 8.31 27.84
N HIS A 187 -0.82 8.77 28.80
CA HIS A 187 -1.35 9.32 30.04
C HIS A 187 -2.31 10.49 29.80
N GLY A 188 -1.95 11.44 28.94
CA GLY A 188 -2.80 12.58 28.60
C GLY A 188 -4.08 12.17 27.87
N LEU A 189 -4.01 11.16 26.98
CA LEU A 189 -5.18 10.63 26.30
C LEU A 189 -6.15 9.98 27.29
N HIS A 190 -5.67 9.12 28.19
CA HIS A 190 -6.51 8.49 29.23
C HIS A 190 -7.05 9.50 30.25
N GLU A 191 -6.30 10.56 30.57
CA GLU A 191 -6.74 11.59 31.51
C GLU A 191 -7.88 12.44 30.93
N LYS A 192 -7.80 12.77 29.64
CA LYS A 192 -8.69 13.75 29.00
C LYS A 192 -9.81 13.15 28.15
N HIS A 193 -9.69 11.88 27.75
CA HIS A 193 -10.61 11.24 26.82
C HIS A 193 -10.96 9.83 27.28
N ASP A 194 -12.14 9.35 26.88
CA ASP A 194 -12.47 7.94 26.96
C ASP A 194 -11.64 7.17 25.93
N ALA A 195 -10.88 6.15 26.35
CA ALA A 195 -10.08 5.32 25.45
C ALA A 195 -10.95 4.61 24.37
N ASN A 196 -12.25 4.41 24.60
CA ASN A 196 -13.17 3.88 23.59
C ASN A 196 -13.44 4.83 22.42
N ASP A 197 -13.10 6.11 22.58
CA ASP A 197 -13.27 7.17 21.58
C ASP A 197 -11.96 7.62 20.94
N VAL A 198 -10.86 6.92 21.24
CA VAL A 198 -9.53 7.22 20.71
C VAL A 198 -8.93 5.98 20.07
N VAL A 199 -8.37 6.16 18.89
CA VAL A 199 -7.48 5.20 18.22
C VAL A 199 -6.14 5.87 18.01
N VAL A 200 -5.06 5.18 18.37
CA VAL A 200 -3.69 5.59 18.07
C VAL A 200 -3.10 4.63 17.05
N ILE A 201 -2.42 5.17 16.04
CA ILE A 201 -1.79 4.42 14.95
C ILE A 201 -0.34 4.87 14.80
N PRO A 202 0.65 4.08 15.26
CA PRO A 202 2.06 4.34 15.00
C PRO A 202 2.41 4.04 13.55
N HIS A 203 3.40 4.76 13.00
CA HIS A 203 3.93 4.48 11.66
C HIS A 203 5.46 4.40 11.64
N ALA A 204 5.99 3.70 10.64
CA ALA A 204 7.38 3.25 10.63
C ALA A 204 8.41 4.31 10.21
N HIS A 205 8.00 5.49 9.74
CA HIS A 205 8.97 6.50 9.28
C HIS A 205 9.86 7.02 10.41
N GLN A 206 9.25 7.27 11.58
CA GLN A 206 9.91 7.54 12.85
C GLN A 206 9.37 6.52 13.85
N PRO A 207 9.88 5.28 13.82
CA PRO A 207 9.26 4.19 14.55
C PRO A 207 9.47 4.40 16.05
N GLY A 208 8.37 4.42 16.80
CA GLY A 208 8.41 4.29 18.25
C GLY A 208 8.94 2.95 18.70
N ASN A 209 9.24 2.83 19.99
CA ASN A 209 9.50 1.53 20.57
C ASN A 209 8.17 0.80 20.78
N TYR A 210 7.89 -0.18 19.91
CA TYR A 210 6.68 -1.01 19.94
C TYR A 210 6.38 -1.63 21.32
N ARG A 211 7.40 -1.84 22.16
CA ARG A 211 7.24 -2.36 23.54
C ARG A 211 6.47 -1.44 24.48
N PHE A 212 6.30 -0.17 24.12
CA PHE A 212 5.54 0.79 24.91
C PHE A 212 4.10 0.95 24.45
N SER A 213 3.64 0.12 23.50
CA SER A 213 2.26 0.13 23.00
C SER A 213 1.23 0.12 24.12
N ASP A 214 0.19 0.96 24.00
CA ASP A 214 -0.95 0.96 24.91
C ASP A 214 -2.10 0.17 24.25
N PRO A 215 -2.46 -1.02 24.78
CA PRO A 215 -3.46 -1.88 24.15
C PRO A 215 -4.87 -1.29 24.12
N ASP A 216 -5.19 -0.28 24.93
CA ASP A 216 -6.51 0.35 24.96
C ASP A 216 -6.64 1.50 23.95
N LEU A 217 -5.51 1.94 23.37
CA LEU A 217 -5.44 3.03 22.39
C LEU A 217 -4.92 2.54 21.02
N GLU A 218 -3.88 1.71 20.99
CA GLU A 218 -3.23 1.21 19.78
C GLU A 218 -3.83 -0.11 19.29
N HIS A 219 -4.62 -0.03 18.22
CA HIS A 219 -5.30 -1.19 17.64
C HIS A 219 -4.81 -1.52 16.23
N LEU A 220 -4.21 -0.56 15.56
CA LEU A 220 -3.71 -0.67 14.19
C LEU A 220 -2.29 -0.13 14.13
N VAL A 221 -1.49 -0.69 13.23
CA VAL A 221 -0.15 -0.21 12.90
C VAL A 221 -0.11 0.11 11.42
N GLU A 222 0.40 1.29 11.08
CA GLU A 222 0.60 1.70 9.69
C GLU A 222 1.88 1.06 9.14
N ILE A 223 1.70 0.08 8.26
CA ILE A 223 2.81 -0.70 7.68
C ILE A 223 3.19 -0.25 6.28
N MET A 224 2.49 0.75 5.72
CA MET A 224 2.78 1.25 4.38
C MET A 224 2.27 2.69 4.21
N SER A 225 3.13 3.55 3.65
CA SER A 225 2.80 4.92 3.28
C SER A 225 3.67 5.42 2.12
N GLN A 226 3.61 6.72 1.81
CA GLN A 226 4.56 7.31 0.86
C GLN A 226 6.04 7.14 1.25
N HIS A 227 6.31 6.83 2.51
CA HIS A 227 7.67 6.65 2.99
C HIS A 227 8.26 5.28 2.68
N GLY A 228 7.46 4.27 2.35
CA GLY A 228 7.94 2.91 2.12
C GLY A 228 6.90 1.84 2.46
N SER A 229 7.31 0.59 2.29
CA SER A 229 6.61 -0.58 2.83
C SER A 229 7.39 -1.16 4.01
N PHE A 230 6.70 -1.44 5.10
CA PHE A 230 7.29 -1.72 6.40
C PHE A 230 6.58 -2.89 7.09
N GLU A 231 6.37 -4.01 6.37
CA GLU A 231 5.77 -5.22 6.94
C GLU A 231 6.49 -5.66 8.23
N TRP A 232 7.82 -5.49 8.29
CA TRP A 232 8.63 -5.75 9.48
C TRP A 232 8.14 -4.98 10.72
N PHE A 233 7.59 -3.78 10.56
CA PHE A 233 7.15 -2.94 11.67
C PHE A 233 5.93 -3.58 12.34
N GLY A 234 4.93 -3.96 11.55
CA GLY A 234 3.80 -4.75 12.04
C GLY A 234 4.24 -6.07 12.67
N GLN A 235 5.14 -6.81 12.02
CA GLN A 235 5.68 -8.05 12.58
C GLN A 235 6.39 -7.84 13.93
N LYS A 236 7.07 -6.71 14.15
CA LYS A 236 7.70 -6.42 15.45
C LYS A 236 6.67 -6.26 16.57
N TYR A 237 5.50 -5.66 16.30
CA TYR A 237 4.41 -5.64 17.28
C TYR A 237 3.91 -7.05 17.59
N LEU A 238 3.68 -7.87 16.55
CA LEU A 238 3.18 -9.24 16.72
C LEU A 238 4.17 -10.14 17.48
N GLN A 239 5.47 -10.06 17.17
CA GLN A 239 6.55 -10.77 17.87
C GLN A 239 6.59 -10.45 19.38
N HIS A 240 6.05 -9.31 19.78
CA HIS A 240 6.01 -8.86 21.18
C HIS A 240 4.64 -9.06 21.83
N GLY A 241 3.74 -9.79 21.18
CA GLY A 241 2.44 -10.18 21.74
C GLY A 241 1.34 -9.13 21.57
N HIS A 242 1.63 -7.99 20.93
CA HIS A 242 0.62 -6.97 20.69
C HIS A 242 -0.44 -7.47 19.71
N GLU A 243 -1.71 -7.27 20.08
CA GLU A 243 -2.86 -7.61 19.25
C GLU A 243 -3.23 -6.38 18.42
N VAL A 244 -2.52 -6.21 17.31
CA VAL A 244 -2.70 -5.07 16.39
C VAL A 244 -3.03 -5.55 14.98
N GLY A 245 -3.82 -4.76 14.28
CA GLY A 245 -4.11 -4.93 12.85
C GLY A 245 -3.16 -4.15 11.98
N PHE A 246 -3.24 -4.43 10.69
CA PHE A 246 -2.47 -3.71 9.69
C PHE A 246 -3.37 -2.69 8.99
N THR A 247 -2.86 -1.47 8.89
CA THR A 247 -3.43 -0.43 8.03
C THR A 247 -2.33 0.16 7.15
N ALA A 248 -2.75 0.90 6.14
CA ALA A 248 -1.88 1.72 5.31
C ALA A 248 -2.54 3.08 5.12
N ALA A 249 -1.74 4.08 4.82
CA ALA A 249 -2.20 5.44 4.63
C ALA A 249 -1.35 6.16 3.60
N SER A 250 -1.75 7.35 3.16
CA SER A 250 -0.93 8.07 2.17
C SER A 250 0.25 8.78 2.80
N ASP A 251 0.05 9.33 4.01
CA ASP A 251 0.94 10.32 4.64
C ASP A 251 1.14 11.52 3.67
N ASN A 252 0.09 11.90 2.95
CA ASN A 252 0.20 12.86 1.85
C ASN A 252 0.46 14.29 2.35
N HIS A 253 1.47 14.94 1.80
CA HIS A 253 1.84 16.33 2.14
C HIS A 253 1.36 17.38 1.13
N LEU A 254 0.42 17.03 0.25
CA LEU A 254 -0.02 17.84 -0.87
C LEU A 254 -1.51 18.16 -0.83
N SER A 255 -2.21 17.95 0.29
CA SER A 255 -3.68 17.99 0.40
C SER A 255 -4.38 17.05 -0.60
N GLN A 256 -3.80 15.87 -0.83
CA GLN A 256 -4.28 14.84 -1.74
C GLN A 256 -4.35 13.45 -1.08
N PRO A 257 -5.05 13.28 0.06
CA PRO A 257 -5.14 11.99 0.73
C PRO A 257 -5.75 10.90 -0.17
N GLY A 258 -5.42 9.65 0.13
CA GLY A 258 -5.64 8.47 -0.71
C GLY A 258 -4.80 8.49 -1.99
N TYR A 259 -3.80 9.37 -2.03
CA TYR A 259 -2.90 9.59 -3.14
C TYR A 259 -1.56 10.05 -2.60
N THR A 260 -0.49 9.81 -3.36
CA THR A 260 0.75 10.53 -3.14
C THR A 260 1.30 10.93 -4.49
N ALA A 261 1.42 12.25 -4.70
CA ALA A 261 2.17 12.78 -5.82
C ALA A 261 3.61 13.01 -5.34
N PRO A 262 4.59 12.33 -5.93
CA PRO A 262 5.96 12.43 -5.48
C PRO A 262 6.55 13.82 -5.66
N THR A 263 7.29 14.26 -4.64
CA THR A 263 8.01 15.55 -4.61
C THR A 263 9.52 15.35 -4.78
N PRO A 264 10.26 16.35 -5.30
CA PRO A 264 11.70 16.22 -5.49
C PRO A 264 12.41 16.19 -4.15
N GLY A 265 13.22 15.16 -3.90
CA GLY A 265 14.06 15.05 -2.71
C GLY A 265 13.36 14.54 -1.44
N GLY A 266 12.03 14.34 -1.48
CA GLY A 266 11.26 13.69 -0.41
C GLY A 266 11.20 12.16 -0.57
N LEU A 267 10.95 11.46 0.54
CA LEU A 267 10.57 10.04 0.52
C LEU A 267 9.12 9.94 0.09
N SER A 268 8.88 9.79 -1.22
CA SER A 268 7.55 9.82 -1.77
C SER A 268 7.34 8.77 -2.86
N GLN A 269 6.91 7.59 -2.46
CA GLN A 269 6.35 6.58 -3.36
C GLN A 269 4.81 6.68 -3.38
N ARG A 270 4.14 5.83 -4.14
CA ARG A 270 2.67 5.78 -4.11
C ARG A 270 2.21 5.49 -2.68
N GLY A 271 1.30 6.31 -2.15
CA GLY A 271 0.73 6.12 -0.81
C GLY A 271 -0.24 4.93 -0.73
N GLY A 272 -0.48 4.48 0.50
CA GLY A 272 -1.35 3.37 0.82
C GLY A 272 -2.82 3.73 0.98
N LEU A 273 -3.63 2.69 1.17
CA LEU A 273 -5.02 2.82 1.61
C LEU A 273 -5.32 1.77 2.66
N GLY A 274 -6.02 2.20 3.71
CA GLY A 274 -6.63 1.35 4.70
C GLY A 274 -7.99 0.89 4.21
N ALA A 275 -8.31 -0.37 4.47
CA ALA A 275 -9.64 -0.92 4.29
C ALA A 275 -10.24 -1.20 5.66
N LEU A 276 -11.45 -0.72 5.93
CA LEU A 276 -12.24 -1.07 7.11
C LEU A 276 -13.41 -1.96 6.71
N ILE A 277 -13.62 -3.01 7.50
CA ILE A 277 -14.72 -3.96 7.32
C ILE A 277 -15.78 -3.66 8.37
N ALA A 278 -16.93 -3.17 7.91
CA ALA A 278 -18.02 -2.72 8.77
C ALA A 278 -19.39 -3.09 8.21
N THR A 279 -20.42 -3.06 9.04
CA THR A 279 -21.80 -3.41 8.66
C THR A 279 -22.51 -2.27 7.92
N GLU A 280 -22.07 -1.03 8.14
CA GLU A 280 -22.63 0.16 7.52
C GLU A 280 -21.61 1.31 7.49
N LYS A 281 -21.86 2.30 6.64
CA LYS A 281 -21.03 3.50 6.52
C LYS A 281 -21.47 4.56 7.51
N THR A 282 -21.15 4.36 8.79
CA THR A 282 -21.37 5.34 9.84
C THR A 282 -20.08 5.63 10.58
N ARG A 283 -19.97 6.83 11.18
CA ARG A 283 -18.83 7.23 11.99
C ARG A 283 -18.50 6.18 13.06
N ASP A 284 -19.53 5.72 13.78
CA ASP A 284 -19.37 4.73 14.84
C ASP A 284 -18.97 3.37 14.29
N SER A 285 -19.64 2.88 13.23
CA SER A 285 -19.32 1.56 12.67
C SER A 285 -17.90 1.51 12.09
N LEU A 286 -17.43 2.58 11.44
CA LEU A 286 -16.05 2.68 10.94
C LEU A 286 -15.02 2.84 12.07
N PHE A 287 -15.33 3.64 13.09
CA PHE A 287 -14.43 3.77 14.24
C PHE A 287 -14.31 2.46 15.02
N ASP A 288 -15.43 1.77 15.21
CA ASP A 288 -15.47 0.45 15.83
C ASP A 288 -14.73 -0.58 14.98
N ALA A 289 -14.73 -0.46 13.64
CA ALA A 289 -13.92 -1.32 12.79
C ALA A 289 -12.41 -1.13 13.05
N MET A 290 -11.94 0.11 13.27
CA MET A 290 -10.55 0.37 13.67
C MET A 290 -10.24 -0.24 15.04
N LYS A 291 -11.08 0.02 16.06
CA LYS A 291 -10.92 -0.52 17.43
C LYS A 291 -10.97 -2.05 17.45
N ASN A 292 -11.81 -2.67 16.62
CA ASN A 292 -11.99 -4.12 16.59
C ASN A 292 -11.05 -4.84 15.62
N ILE A 293 -10.05 -4.13 15.05
CA ILE A 293 -9.06 -4.72 14.15
C ILE A 293 -9.71 -5.30 12.87
N ASN A 294 -10.91 -4.83 12.52
CA ASN A 294 -11.59 -5.20 11.28
C ASN A 294 -11.03 -4.36 10.14
N ALA A 295 -9.72 -4.46 9.90
CA ALA A 295 -9.00 -3.63 8.96
C ALA A 295 -7.96 -4.44 8.17
N TYR A 296 -7.52 -3.91 7.05
CA TYR A 296 -6.36 -4.44 6.33
C TYR A 296 -5.68 -3.36 5.48
N ALA A 297 -4.43 -3.61 5.10
CA ALA A 297 -3.56 -2.65 4.44
C ALA A 297 -3.43 -2.92 2.94
N THR A 298 -3.30 -1.87 2.13
CA THR A 298 -2.97 -1.97 0.70
C THR A 298 -1.99 -0.88 0.26
N THR A 299 -1.24 -1.13 -0.80
CA THR A 299 -0.35 -0.13 -1.45
C THR A 299 -1.11 0.88 -2.33
N GLY A 300 -2.39 1.11 -2.03
CA GLY A 300 -3.26 2.08 -2.70
C GLY A 300 -4.11 1.54 -3.85
N ASP A 301 -3.93 0.28 -4.27
CA ASP A 301 -4.92 -0.42 -5.10
C ASP A 301 -6.03 -0.97 -4.19
N ARG A 302 -7.30 -0.77 -4.57
CA ARG A 302 -8.45 -1.30 -3.83
C ARG A 302 -8.61 -2.80 -4.05
N ILE A 303 -7.77 -3.58 -3.36
CA ILE A 303 -7.72 -5.05 -3.41
C ILE A 303 -8.70 -5.61 -2.39
N ILE A 304 -9.73 -6.31 -2.83
CA ILE A 304 -10.64 -7.03 -1.93
C ILE A 304 -9.88 -8.25 -1.42
N LEU A 305 -9.69 -8.32 -0.11
CA LEU A 305 -9.00 -9.41 0.58
C LEU A 305 -9.91 -9.93 1.68
N ASP A 306 -10.26 -11.20 1.63
CA ASP A 306 -10.90 -11.91 2.73
C ASP A 306 -10.00 -13.06 3.19
N PHE A 307 -9.96 -13.26 4.51
CA PHE A 307 -9.13 -14.28 5.15
C PHE A 307 -9.80 -14.75 6.43
N THR A 308 -9.88 -16.07 6.57
CA THR A 308 -10.46 -16.73 7.72
C THR A 308 -9.55 -17.86 8.21
N LEU A 309 -9.64 -18.13 9.50
CA LEU A 309 -9.07 -19.30 10.14
C LEU A 309 -10.17 -19.94 11.00
N ASN A 310 -10.52 -21.19 10.70
CA ASN A 310 -11.66 -21.90 11.29
C ASN A 310 -12.94 -21.03 11.28
N ASP A 311 -13.29 -20.52 10.10
CA ASP A 311 -14.42 -19.62 9.82
C ASP A 311 -14.42 -18.28 10.58
N THR A 312 -13.37 -17.99 11.35
CA THR A 312 -13.21 -16.70 12.04
C THR A 312 -12.46 -15.74 11.13
N PRO A 313 -12.97 -14.51 10.89
CA PRO A 313 -12.32 -13.55 9.99
C PRO A 313 -11.05 -12.94 10.57
N MET A 314 -10.23 -12.35 9.69
CA MET A 314 -9.07 -11.54 10.07
C MET A 314 -9.37 -10.49 11.15
N GLY A 315 -8.37 -10.18 11.97
CA GLY A 315 -8.50 -9.22 13.07
C GLY A 315 -9.14 -9.80 14.33
N LYS A 316 -9.09 -11.13 14.51
CA LYS A 316 -9.71 -11.83 15.65
C LYS A 316 -8.76 -12.83 16.28
N ARG A 317 -9.02 -13.13 17.55
CA ARG A 317 -8.41 -14.23 18.28
C ARG A 317 -9.41 -15.37 18.40
N ILE A 318 -8.98 -16.58 18.04
CA ILE A 318 -9.76 -17.80 18.26
C ILE A 318 -9.24 -18.56 19.49
N PRO A 319 -10.05 -19.44 20.10
CA PRO A 319 -9.55 -20.40 21.08
C PRO A 319 -8.42 -21.27 20.51
N PHE A 320 -7.58 -21.80 21.40
CA PHE A 320 -6.52 -22.72 20.98
C PHE A 320 -7.11 -23.95 20.29
N THR A 321 -6.50 -24.32 19.17
CA THR A 321 -6.81 -25.52 18.40
C THR A 321 -5.56 -26.00 17.68
N GLU A 322 -5.40 -27.32 17.63
CA GLU A 322 -4.30 -27.93 16.90
C GLU A 322 -4.54 -27.93 15.40
N GLN A 323 -5.80 -28.15 14.98
CA GLN A 323 -6.19 -28.17 13.57
C GLN A 323 -6.70 -26.79 13.14
N ARG A 324 -6.09 -26.24 12.09
CA ARG A 324 -6.28 -24.86 11.66
C ARG A 324 -6.52 -24.84 10.16
N GLU A 325 -7.77 -24.62 9.80
CA GLU A 325 -8.22 -24.50 8.42
C GLU A 325 -8.19 -23.04 8.01
N LEU A 326 -7.35 -22.72 7.04
CA LEU A 326 -7.13 -21.37 6.54
C LEU A 326 -7.76 -21.24 5.16
N ARG A 327 -8.60 -20.21 4.99
CA ARG A 327 -9.26 -19.92 3.72
C ARG A 327 -9.15 -18.45 3.41
N GLY A 328 -8.95 -18.11 2.14
CA GLY A 328 -8.98 -16.71 1.73
C GLY A 328 -9.31 -16.53 0.27
N ARG A 329 -9.70 -15.30 -0.07
CA ARG A 329 -10.03 -14.87 -1.43
C ARG A 329 -9.47 -13.48 -1.69
N VAL A 330 -8.87 -13.32 -2.85
CA VAL A 330 -8.30 -12.06 -3.33
C VAL A 330 -8.98 -11.68 -4.63
N ILE A 331 -9.50 -10.46 -4.72
CA ILE A 331 -10.12 -9.92 -5.93
C ILE A 331 -9.53 -8.53 -6.20
N ALA A 332 -9.06 -8.29 -7.41
CA ALA A 332 -8.38 -7.05 -7.76
C ALA A 332 -8.64 -6.58 -9.19
N ALA A 333 -8.25 -5.34 -9.49
CA ALA A 333 -8.33 -4.79 -10.86
C ALA A 333 -7.25 -5.38 -11.79
N TRP A 334 -6.14 -5.87 -11.21
CA TRP A 334 -5.03 -6.53 -11.91
C TRP A 334 -5.00 -8.03 -11.63
N PRO A 335 -4.36 -8.82 -12.52
CA PRO A 335 -4.04 -10.21 -12.24
C PRO A 335 -3.28 -10.36 -10.91
N ILE A 336 -3.65 -11.38 -10.15
CA ILE A 336 -3.00 -11.72 -8.90
C ILE A 336 -1.68 -12.41 -9.23
N ALA A 337 -0.57 -11.87 -8.72
CA ALA A 337 0.77 -12.40 -8.92
C ALA A 337 1.09 -13.54 -7.97
N ALA A 338 0.88 -13.33 -6.68
CA ALA A 338 1.17 -14.31 -5.67
C ALA A 338 0.27 -14.13 -4.45
N ILE A 339 0.05 -15.22 -3.73
CA ILE A 339 -0.55 -15.20 -2.38
C ILE A 339 0.40 -15.96 -1.46
N ALA A 340 0.68 -15.41 -0.28
CA ALA A 340 1.47 -16.05 0.76
C ALA A 340 0.71 -15.99 2.10
N VAL A 341 0.79 -17.07 2.88
CA VAL A 341 0.32 -17.16 4.26
C VAL A 341 1.55 -17.13 5.17
N VAL A 342 1.59 -16.16 6.07
CA VAL A 342 2.64 -15.97 7.07
C VAL A 342 2.14 -16.46 8.42
N LYS A 343 2.96 -17.24 9.13
CA LYS A 343 2.75 -17.67 10.51
C LYS A 343 3.99 -17.32 11.33
N ASN A 344 3.84 -16.59 12.45
CA ASN A 344 4.94 -16.27 13.38
C ASN A 344 6.26 -15.88 12.68
N ASP A 345 6.20 -14.93 11.74
CA ASP A 345 7.33 -14.39 10.96
C ASP A 345 7.80 -15.22 9.76
N GLY A 346 7.30 -16.44 9.59
CA GLY A 346 7.65 -17.31 8.46
C GLY A 346 6.52 -17.45 7.45
N VAL A 347 6.85 -17.39 6.15
CA VAL A 347 5.92 -17.83 5.10
C VAL A 347 5.81 -19.35 5.18
N ILE A 348 4.62 -19.86 5.53
CA ILE A 348 4.36 -21.32 5.62
C ILE A 348 3.77 -21.89 4.34
N TRP A 349 3.20 -21.02 3.51
CA TRP A 349 2.64 -21.38 2.22
C TRP A 349 2.69 -20.19 1.28
N SER A 350 3.00 -20.43 0.02
CA SER A 350 2.88 -19.43 -1.03
C SER A 350 2.54 -20.08 -2.36
N ARG A 351 1.93 -19.30 -3.25
CA ARG A 351 1.66 -19.70 -4.63
C ARG A 351 1.89 -18.54 -5.57
N ASP A 352 2.77 -18.74 -6.55
CA ASP A 352 2.96 -17.84 -7.70
C ASP A 352 1.94 -18.23 -8.80
N TYR A 353 1.15 -17.26 -9.25
CA TYR A 353 0.12 -17.41 -10.27
C TYR A 353 0.51 -16.84 -11.63
N LEU A 354 1.65 -16.16 -11.74
CA LEU A 354 2.17 -15.62 -12.99
C LEU A 354 3.35 -16.44 -13.53
N ALA A 355 3.90 -17.36 -12.73
CA ALA A 355 4.84 -18.34 -13.21
C ALA A 355 4.27 -19.07 -14.44
N ALA A 356 4.99 -19.03 -15.55
CA ALA A 356 4.60 -19.78 -16.73
C ALA A 356 4.75 -21.28 -16.44
N GLU A 357 3.67 -22.06 -16.59
CA GLU A 357 3.75 -23.53 -16.60
C GLU A 357 4.41 -23.99 -17.90
N ALA A 358 5.75 -23.93 -17.98
CA ALA A 358 6.59 -24.75 -18.84
C ALA A 358 8.07 -24.44 -18.66
N ASN A 359 8.83 -25.46 -18.27
CA ASN A 359 10.30 -25.47 -18.17
C ASN A 359 10.99 -25.54 -19.55
N ALA A 360 10.26 -25.25 -20.64
CA ALA A 360 10.75 -25.39 -22.00
C ALA A 360 11.37 -24.07 -22.50
N PRO A 361 12.52 -24.13 -23.21
CA PRO A 361 13.02 -22.98 -23.95
C PRO A 361 11.94 -22.42 -24.86
N VAL A 362 11.80 -21.10 -24.87
CA VAL A 362 10.85 -20.41 -25.74
C VAL A 362 11.55 -19.46 -26.66
N SER A 363 11.06 -19.35 -27.89
CA SER A 363 11.53 -18.37 -28.88
C SER A 363 10.94 -16.99 -28.66
N GLU A 364 9.83 -16.87 -27.92
CA GLU A 364 9.17 -15.61 -27.59
C GLU A 364 8.53 -15.66 -26.20
N GLY A 365 8.41 -14.51 -25.54
CA GLY A 365 7.78 -14.45 -24.22
C GLY A 365 7.82 -13.08 -23.55
N LYS A 366 7.13 -12.98 -22.41
CA LYS A 366 7.16 -11.82 -21.53
C LYS A 366 7.98 -12.11 -20.28
N PHE A 367 8.80 -11.15 -19.88
CA PHE A 367 9.68 -11.24 -18.73
C PHE A 367 9.50 -10.02 -17.85
N LYS A 368 9.39 -10.22 -16.54
CA LYS A 368 9.36 -9.15 -15.56
C LYS A 368 10.75 -9.03 -14.93
N VAL A 369 11.28 -7.81 -14.92
CA VAL A 369 12.49 -7.44 -14.22
C VAL A 369 12.10 -6.64 -12.99
N SER A 370 12.33 -7.20 -11.81
CA SER A 370 12.04 -6.58 -10.51
C SER A 370 13.33 -6.22 -9.79
N PHE A 371 13.34 -5.06 -9.13
CA PHE A 371 14.34 -4.63 -8.17
C PHE A 371 13.71 -4.64 -6.78
N GLY A 372 14.46 -5.03 -5.76
CA GLY A 372 13.97 -5.04 -4.38
C GLY A 372 15.07 -4.73 -3.38
N SER A 373 14.71 -4.02 -2.31
CA SER A 373 15.61 -3.71 -1.20
C SER A 373 14.84 -3.73 0.12
N ASP A 374 15.42 -4.29 1.17
CA ASP A 374 14.83 -4.30 2.50
C ASP A 374 14.69 -2.89 3.09
N SER A 375 13.63 -2.64 3.86
CA SER A 375 13.44 -1.42 4.66
C SER A 375 13.75 -1.61 6.15
N THR A 376 13.89 -2.86 6.62
CA THR A 376 14.10 -3.21 8.02
C THR A 376 15.31 -2.47 8.60
N PRO A 377 15.20 -1.81 9.77
CA PRO A 377 16.34 -1.20 10.43
C PRO A 377 17.40 -2.25 10.78
N HIS A 378 18.65 -2.01 10.37
CA HIS A 378 19.78 -2.86 10.76
C HIS A 378 19.99 -2.91 12.28
N HIS A 379 19.76 -1.78 12.95
CA HIS A 379 19.75 -1.70 14.41
C HIS A 379 18.32 -1.59 14.92
N GLU A 380 17.97 -2.38 15.92
CA GLU A 380 16.67 -2.26 16.58
C GLU A 380 16.45 -0.83 17.08
N HIS A 381 15.22 -0.35 16.96
CA HIS A 381 14.81 1.01 17.35
C HIS A 381 15.50 2.15 16.56
N ASP A 382 16.14 1.86 15.43
CA ASP A 382 16.53 2.89 14.47
C ASP A 382 15.43 3.13 13.42
N ASN A 383 15.60 4.16 12.60
CA ASN A 383 14.70 4.42 11.47
C ASN A 383 14.98 3.40 10.35
N PRO A 384 13.96 3.07 9.53
CA PRO A 384 14.12 2.15 8.41
C PRO A 384 15.17 2.63 7.40
N ARG A 385 15.83 1.68 6.74
CA ARG A 385 16.84 1.93 5.70
C ARG A 385 16.34 3.00 4.71
N GLY A 386 17.21 3.93 4.31
CA GLY A 386 16.89 4.91 3.26
C GLY A 386 16.59 4.23 1.92
N TRP A 387 16.04 5.00 0.96
CA TRP A 387 15.76 4.50 -0.38
C TRP A 387 17.00 3.97 -1.08
N LYS A 388 16.87 2.79 -1.69
CA LYS A 388 17.87 2.26 -2.62
C LYS A 388 17.52 2.71 -4.03
N ASN A 389 18.37 3.54 -4.64
CA ASN A 389 18.23 3.89 -6.05
C ASN A 389 18.75 2.77 -6.96
N TRP A 390 18.03 2.53 -8.04
CA TRP A 390 18.32 1.58 -9.11
C TRP A 390 18.33 2.33 -10.42
N SER A 391 19.50 2.68 -10.93
CA SER A 391 19.62 3.45 -12.17
C SER A 391 20.74 2.93 -13.04
N GLY A 392 20.54 2.92 -14.34
CA GLY A 392 21.53 2.42 -15.28
C GLY A 392 20.95 2.13 -16.64
N THR A 393 21.64 1.26 -17.38
CA THR A 393 21.16 0.73 -18.65
C THR A 393 20.98 -0.78 -18.60
N LEU A 394 20.08 -1.28 -19.43
CA LEU A 394 19.88 -2.69 -19.69
C LEU A 394 20.09 -2.96 -21.18
N THR A 395 20.99 -3.88 -21.50
CA THR A 395 21.22 -4.41 -22.85
C THR A 395 20.74 -5.86 -22.91
N ILE A 396 20.11 -6.23 -24.02
CA ILE A 396 19.60 -7.58 -24.29
C ILE A 396 20.50 -8.22 -25.35
N GLU A 397 21.05 -9.39 -25.06
CA GLU A 397 21.88 -10.15 -26.00
C GLU A 397 21.21 -11.48 -26.36
N GLY A 398 21.28 -11.86 -27.64
CA GLY A 398 20.72 -13.12 -28.13
C GLY A 398 19.18 -13.17 -28.14
N ALA A 399 18.48 -12.05 -28.00
CA ALA A 399 17.04 -11.93 -28.16
C ALA A 399 16.70 -10.52 -28.70
N SER A 400 15.53 -10.37 -29.30
CA SER A 400 15.05 -9.11 -29.87
C SER A 400 13.97 -8.49 -28.98
N LEU A 401 14.10 -7.20 -28.67
CA LEU A 401 13.11 -6.46 -27.88
C LEU A 401 11.93 -6.04 -28.77
N VAL A 402 10.72 -6.46 -28.38
CA VAL A 402 9.46 -6.05 -29.02
C VAL A 402 8.83 -4.86 -28.30
N ALA A 403 8.78 -4.92 -26.96
CA ALA A 403 8.21 -3.88 -26.13
C ALA A 403 8.80 -3.90 -24.71
N ALA A 404 8.84 -2.74 -24.06
CA ALA A 404 9.20 -2.63 -22.66
C ALA A 404 8.25 -1.65 -21.94
N GLU A 405 7.73 -2.03 -20.77
CA GLU A 405 6.69 -1.28 -20.07
C GLU A 405 7.00 -1.18 -18.56
N PRO A 406 7.12 0.02 -17.97
CA PRO A 406 7.27 0.16 -16.52
C PRO A 406 5.95 -0.12 -15.80
N MET A 407 6.01 -0.72 -14.61
CA MET A 407 4.81 -1.17 -13.88
C MET A 407 4.38 -0.15 -12.81
N ASP A 408 5.27 0.18 -11.88
CA ASP A 408 4.99 1.01 -10.70
C ASP A 408 5.69 2.39 -10.76
N PHE A 409 6.04 2.86 -11.97
CA PHE A 409 6.79 4.09 -12.15
C PHE A 409 5.89 5.33 -12.03
N THR A 410 5.43 5.62 -10.81
CA THR A 410 4.52 6.74 -10.50
C THR A 410 5.25 8.05 -10.17
N ASN A 411 6.54 7.98 -9.81
CA ASN A 411 7.39 9.13 -9.52
C ASN A 411 8.19 9.60 -10.72
N ARG A 412 7.60 10.50 -11.50
CA ARG A 412 8.24 11.07 -12.70
C ARG A 412 9.49 11.92 -12.44
N GLN A 413 9.75 12.31 -11.19
CA GLN A 413 10.93 13.12 -10.85
C GLN A 413 12.13 12.24 -10.48
N ALA A 414 11.89 11.07 -9.89
CA ALA A 414 12.93 10.17 -9.42
C ALA A 414 13.05 8.90 -10.28
N GLN A 415 12.00 8.56 -11.04
CA GLN A 415 11.94 7.40 -11.92
C GLN A 415 11.96 7.82 -13.39
N ARG A 416 12.69 7.06 -14.20
CA ARG A 416 12.83 7.26 -15.65
C ARG A 416 12.81 5.91 -16.34
N PHE A 417 12.20 5.85 -17.52
CA PHE A 417 12.20 4.66 -18.34
C PHE A 417 12.17 5.07 -19.82
N GLU A 418 13.15 4.62 -20.59
CA GLU A 418 13.32 4.99 -21.99
C GLU A 418 13.94 3.83 -22.76
N VAL A 419 13.33 3.47 -23.90
CA VAL A 419 13.91 2.53 -24.86
C VAL A 419 14.61 3.37 -25.92
N ASN A 420 15.93 3.22 -26.03
CA ASN A 420 16.75 3.96 -26.98
C ASN A 420 16.67 3.34 -28.39
N ASP A 421 17.08 4.10 -29.41
CA ASP A 421 17.04 3.65 -30.82
C ASP A 421 17.86 2.38 -31.10
N ASP A 422 18.88 2.11 -30.28
CA ASP A 422 19.74 0.93 -30.37
C ASP A 422 19.18 -0.30 -29.63
N GLY A 423 17.98 -0.19 -29.04
CA GLY A 423 17.33 -1.24 -28.25
C GLY A 423 17.79 -1.31 -26.79
N THR A 424 18.76 -0.50 -26.37
CA THR A 424 19.16 -0.38 -24.96
C THR A 424 18.05 0.31 -24.17
N ILE A 425 17.82 -0.13 -22.94
CA ILE A 425 16.83 0.49 -22.04
C ILE A 425 17.57 1.32 -20.98
N THR A 426 17.27 2.61 -20.90
CA THR A 426 17.73 3.50 -19.82
C THR A 426 16.66 3.57 -18.74
N PHE A 427 17.03 3.30 -17.48
CA PHE A 427 16.06 3.30 -16.38
C PHE A 427 16.61 3.94 -15.09
N SER A 428 15.68 4.41 -14.26
CA SER A 428 15.89 4.83 -12.87
C SER A 428 14.64 4.48 -12.07
N THR A 429 14.79 3.84 -10.91
CA THR A 429 13.72 3.61 -9.92
C THR A 429 14.26 3.56 -8.49
N GLN A 430 13.39 3.53 -7.48
CA GLN A 430 13.74 3.35 -6.07
C GLN A 430 12.91 2.25 -5.42
N THR A 431 13.47 1.65 -4.37
CA THR A 431 12.76 0.70 -3.51
C THR A 431 13.06 0.98 -2.05
N ARG A 432 12.10 0.64 -1.17
CA ARG A 432 12.23 0.60 0.30
C ARG A 432 11.18 -0.31 0.91
N GLY A 433 11.54 -1.59 1.01
CA GLY A 433 10.69 -2.66 1.53
C GLY A 433 9.68 -3.20 0.51
N ASP A 434 9.56 -2.56 -0.64
CA ASP A 434 8.78 -2.98 -1.80
C ASP A 434 9.68 -3.42 -2.97
N GLU A 435 9.02 -3.90 -4.04
CA GLU A 435 9.64 -4.16 -5.33
C GLU A 435 9.19 -3.09 -6.33
N SER A 436 10.10 -2.67 -7.22
CA SER A 436 9.78 -1.86 -8.39
C SER A 436 10.22 -2.57 -9.66
N SER A 437 9.43 -2.49 -10.74
CA SER A 437 9.64 -3.37 -11.89
C SER A 437 9.24 -2.80 -13.24
N PHE A 438 9.70 -3.49 -14.28
CA PHE A 438 9.24 -3.32 -15.65
C PHE A 438 9.15 -4.66 -16.38
N ASP A 439 8.24 -4.73 -17.35
CA ASP A 439 8.04 -5.90 -18.20
C ASP A 439 8.77 -5.70 -19.55
N LEU A 440 9.29 -6.80 -20.08
CA LEU A 440 9.90 -6.94 -21.41
C LEU A 440 9.10 -7.94 -22.22
N THR A 441 8.82 -7.64 -23.48
CA THR A 441 8.32 -8.59 -24.47
C THR A 441 9.44 -8.87 -25.46
N LEU A 442 9.85 -10.13 -25.54
CA LEU A 442 11.03 -10.56 -26.31
C LEU A 442 10.64 -11.61 -27.36
N THR A 443 11.33 -11.58 -28.49
CA THR A 443 11.28 -12.57 -29.59
C THR A 443 12.70 -13.03 -29.94
N ASP A 444 12.82 -14.04 -30.81
CA ASP A 444 14.09 -14.64 -31.26
C ASP A 444 15.01 -15.04 -30.11
N ILE A 445 14.43 -15.52 -29.01
CA ILE A 445 15.16 -15.85 -27.79
C ILE A 445 15.99 -17.12 -28.04
N GLY A 446 17.31 -16.94 -28.10
CA GLY A 446 18.28 -18.01 -28.13
C GLY A 446 18.50 -18.73 -26.78
N PRO A 447 19.20 -19.86 -26.78
CA PRO A 447 19.46 -20.64 -25.56
C PRO A 447 20.42 -19.96 -24.58
N ASN A 448 21.23 -19.00 -25.05
CA ASN A 448 22.23 -18.27 -24.26
C ASN A 448 21.89 -16.79 -24.12
N SER A 449 20.63 -16.41 -24.32
CA SER A 449 20.23 -15.00 -24.24
C SER A 449 20.38 -14.46 -22.82
N THR A 450 20.86 -13.22 -22.71
CA THR A 450 21.17 -12.58 -21.42
C THR A 450 20.61 -11.17 -21.36
N LEU A 451 20.43 -10.72 -20.12
CA LEU A 451 20.18 -9.34 -19.74
C LEU A 451 21.42 -8.81 -19.02
N THR A 452 22.06 -7.78 -19.57
CA THR A 452 23.21 -7.12 -18.96
C THR A 452 22.80 -5.76 -18.41
N PHE A 453 22.84 -5.63 -17.09
CA PHE A 453 22.56 -4.42 -16.34
C PHE A 453 23.86 -3.69 -16.03
N ALA A 454 24.04 -2.48 -16.57
CA ALA A 454 25.11 -1.57 -16.17
C ALA A 454 24.55 -0.56 -15.14
N LEU A 455 24.61 -0.92 -13.87
CA LEU A 455 24.09 -0.11 -12.77
C LEU A 455 25.07 0.98 -12.38
N SER A 456 24.55 2.19 -12.21
CA SER A 456 25.30 3.36 -11.77
C SER A 456 25.60 3.29 -10.28
N ALA A 457 26.72 3.91 -9.88
CA ALA A 457 27.00 4.17 -8.48
C ALA A 457 25.93 5.10 -7.89
N GLY A 458 25.72 5.03 -6.59
CA GLY A 458 24.77 5.88 -5.91
C GLY A 458 24.96 5.88 -4.40
N ARG A 459 23.98 6.48 -3.72
CA ARG A 459 23.91 6.52 -2.26
C ARG A 459 22.46 6.38 -1.84
N GLU A 460 22.24 5.70 -0.73
CA GLU A 460 20.92 5.72 -0.10
C GLU A 460 20.57 7.14 0.34
N TYR A 461 19.28 7.47 0.35
CA TYR A 461 18.80 8.81 0.70
C TYR A 461 17.36 8.79 1.21
N GLY A 462 16.89 9.95 1.68
CA GLY A 462 15.54 10.14 2.22
C GLY A 462 15.52 10.94 3.52
N GLY A 463 14.36 11.48 3.87
CA GLY A 463 14.08 12.10 5.17
C GLY A 463 14.09 11.08 6.32
N GLY A 464 14.16 11.54 7.57
CA GLY A 464 14.21 10.67 8.74
C GLY A 464 15.29 9.57 8.65
N PRO A 465 16.56 9.90 8.36
CA PRO A 465 17.60 8.90 8.13
C PRO A 465 17.88 8.05 9.39
N PRO A 466 18.36 6.81 9.22
CA PRO A 466 18.87 6.03 10.34
C PRO A 466 20.00 6.77 11.05
N THR A 467 20.02 6.69 12.37
CA THR A 467 20.98 7.41 13.23
C THR A 467 22.24 6.59 13.46
N TYR A 468 22.10 5.28 13.64
CA TYR A 468 23.22 4.39 13.95
C TYR A 468 23.89 3.85 12.68
N ARG A 469 23.12 3.67 11.61
CA ARG A 469 23.63 3.23 10.31
C ARG A 469 23.31 4.24 9.20
N LEU A 470 24.12 5.29 9.14
CA LEU A 470 24.00 6.35 8.14
C LEU A 470 23.91 5.78 6.72
N HIS A 471 23.28 6.53 5.82
CA HIS A 471 23.16 6.19 4.41
C HIS A 471 24.51 5.83 3.77
N GLN A 472 24.56 4.66 3.15
CA GLN A 472 25.75 4.10 2.53
C GLN A 472 25.80 4.41 1.04
N ALA A 473 27.02 4.57 0.52
CA ALA A 473 27.27 4.60 -0.90
C ALA A 473 27.39 3.18 -1.44
N PHE A 474 27.00 2.98 -2.69
CA PHE A 474 27.16 1.72 -3.41
C PHE A 474 27.83 1.98 -4.77
N PRO A 475 28.77 1.12 -5.18
CA PRO A 475 29.54 1.32 -6.41
C PRO A 475 28.70 0.99 -7.65
N ALA A 476 29.15 1.50 -8.80
CA ALA A 476 28.66 1.06 -10.08
C ALA A 476 29.00 -0.43 -10.26
N THR A 477 28.06 -1.20 -10.80
CA THR A 477 28.20 -2.66 -10.94
C THR A 477 27.61 -3.10 -12.27
N THR A 478 28.28 -4.02 -12.95
CA THR A 478 27.72 -4.68 -14.14
C THR A 478 27.29 -6.09 -13.76
N ILE A 479 26.05 -6.44 -14.09
CA ILE A 479 25.45 -7.73 -13.78
C ILE A 479 24.90 -8.31 -15.08
N THR A 480 25.34 -9.51 -15.45
CA THR A 480 24.78 -10.25 -16.58
C THR A 480 23.98 -11.42 -16.04
N MET A 481 22.70 -11.47 -16.37
CA MET A 481 21.76 -12.50 -15.94
C MET A 481 21.27 -13.28 -17.15
N PRO A 482 21.22 -14.62 -17.11
CA PRO A 482 20.55 -15.39 -18.16
C PRO A 482 19.04 -15.07 -18.17
N LEU A 483 18.42 -15.08 -19.35
CA LEU A 483 16.95 -14.94 -19.46
C LEU A 483 16.21 -16.19 -18.99
N GLN A 484 16.86 -17.35 -19.04
CA GLN A 484 16.31 -18.63 -18.63
C GLN A 484 17.14 -19.18 -17.48
N GLY A 485 16.50 -19.37 -16.32
CA GLY A 485 17.08 -20.12 -15.20
C GLY A 485 17.13 -21.61 -15.49
N GLN A 486 17.76 -22.38 -14.59
CA GLN A 486 17.58 -23.83 -14.63
C GLN A 486 16.10 -24.16 -14.38
N ALA A 487 15.55 -25.08 -15.18
CA ALA A 487 14.18 -25.57 -15.02
C ALA A 487 13.07 -24.49 -15.01
N GLY A 488 13.25 -23.35 -15.71
CA GLY A 488 12.19 -22.34 -15.88
C GLY A 488 11.93 -21.45 -14.65
N GLU A 489 12.76 -21.56 -13.61
CA GLU A 489 12.67 -20.71 -12.42
C GLU A 489 13.07 -19.25 -12.70
N SER A 490 12.63 -18.35 -11.84
CA SER A 490 13.12 -16.96 -11.85
C SER A 490 14.62 -16.93 -11.61
N VAL A 491 15.33 -16.12 -12.39
CA VAL A 491 16.75 -15.85 -12.16
C VAL A 491 16.85 -14.69 -11.17
N GLU A 492 17.45 -14.92 -10.02
CA GLU A 492 17.67 -13.91 -8.99
C GLU A 492 19.17 -13.66 -8.84
N GLN A 493 19.56 -12.38 -8.83
CA GLN A 493 20.90 -11.94 -8.48
C GLN A 493 20.82 -11.12 -7.19
N THR A 494 21.55 -11.58 -6.17
CA THR A 494 21.77 -10.82 -4.94
C THR A 494 22.99 -9.92 -5.08
N ILE A 495 22.85 -8.67 -4.65
CA ILE A 495 23.91 -7.69 -4.48
C ILE A 495 24.10 -7.49 -2.98
N SER A 496 25.16 -8.09 -2.43
CA SER A 496 25.48 -7.97 -1.01
C SER A 496 26.15 -6.64 -0.72
N MET A 497 25.51 -5.85 0.13
CA MET A 497 26.09 -4.70 0.81
C MET A 497 26.51 -5.14 2.23
N PRO A 498 27.35 -4.38 2.96
CA PRO A 498 27.78 -4.76 4.31
C PRO A 498 26.65 -5.13 5.28
N ASP A 499 25.49 -4.47 5.16
CA ASP A 499 24.38 -4.57 6.13
C ASP A 499 23.08 -5.13 5.53
N TYR A 500 22.98 -5.25 4.21
CA TYR A 500 21.75 -5.58 3.49
C TYR A 500 22.03 -6.39 2.24
N GLU A 501 21.01 -7.15 1.81
CA GLU A 501 20.99 -7.82 0.52
C GLU A 501 19.95 -7.15 -0.38
N ASP A 502 20.42 -6.62 -1.50
CA ASP A 502 19.58 -6.06 -2.55
C ASP A 502 19.39 -7.10 -3.66
N LYS A 503 18.23 -7.10 -4.34
CA LYS A 503 17.88 -8.16 -5.29
C LYS A 503 17.46 -7.62 -6.64
N ILE A 504 17.91 -8.29 -7.69
CA ILE A 504 17.35 -8.18 -9.04
C ILE A 504 16.78 -9.53 -9.41
N ARG A 505 15.52 -9.56 -9.85
CA ARG A 505 14.86 -10.78 -10.30
C ARG A 505 14.39 -10.63 -11.73
N VAL A 506 14.69 -11.62 -12.56
CA VAL A 506 14.19 -11.77 -13.92
C VAL A 506 13.32 -13.01 -13.94
N ARG A 507 12.04 -12.88 -14.28
CA ARG A 507 11.13 -14.03 -14.37
C ARG A 507 10.27 -13.97 -15.60
N ARG A 508 10.03 -15.13 -16.20
CA ARG A 508 9.01 -15.25 -17.25
C ARG A 508 7.62 -15.14 -16.62
N ILE A 509 6.71 -14.40 -17.27
CA ILE A 509 5.35 -14.15 -16.76
C ILE A 509 4.26 -14.46 -17.78
N VAL A 510 3.10 -14.90 -17.29
CA VAL A 510 1.85 -15.00 -18.07
C VAL A 510 0.94 -13.84 -17.73
N ARG A 511 0.75 -12.87 -18.64
CA ARG A 511 -0.11 -11.69 -18.37
C ARG A 511 -1.60 -12.03 -18.29
N GLN A 512 -2.05 -13.15 -18.84
CA GLN A 512 -3.42 -13.63 -18.69
C GLN A 512 -3.59 -14.37 -17.35
N GLY A 513 -3.44 -13.63 -16.24
CA GLY A 513 -3.69 -14.17 -14.90
C GLY A 513 -5.11 -13.86 -14.42
N SER A 514 -5.64 -14.69 -13.54
CA SER A 514 -6.91 -14.41 -12.88
C SER A 514 -6.79 -13.20 -11.96
N ARG A 515 -7.86 -12.42 -11.88
CA ARG A 515 -8.00 -11.31 -10.93
C ARG A 515 -8.89 -11.65 -9.75
N ASP A 516 -9.28 -12.91 -9.65
CA ASP A 516 -10.03 -13.52 -8.55
C ASP A 516 -9.39 -14.88 -8.24
N ARG A 517 -8.84 -15.04 -7.03
CA ARG A 517 -8.22 -16.29 -6.58
C ARG A 517 -8.68 -16.59 -5.16
N SER A 518 -9.06 -17.85 -4.95
CA SER A 518 -9.27 -18.41 -3.62
C SER A 518 -8.18 -19.42 -3.31
N PHE A 519 -7.90 -19.61 -2.03
CA PHE A 519 -7.00 -20.64 -1.54
C PHE A 519 -7.55 -21.26 -0.25
N GLU A 520 -7.12 -22.48 -0.01
CA GLU A 520 -7.43 -23.25 1.19
C GLU A 520 -6.17 -24.02 1.60
N LEU A 521 -5.88 -24.03 2.89
CA LEU A 521 -4.72 -24.69 3.47
C LEU A 521 -5.12 -25.27 4.82
N LEU A 522 -4.61 -26.47 5.12
CA LEU A 522 -4.65 -27.02 6.47
C LEU A 522 -3.27 -26.86 7.10
N ASP A 523 -3.21 -26.19 8.24
CA ASP A 523 -2.03 -26.16 9.11
C ASP A 523 -2.32 -26.90 10.43
N THR A 524 -1.25 -27.32 11.09
CA THR A 524 -1.33 -27.82 12.47
C THR A 524 -0.36 -27.07 13.37
N GLY A 525 -0.73 -26.85 14.63
CA GLY A 525 0.14 -26.16 15.57
C GLY A 525 -0.16 -26.49 17.02
N THR A 526 0.89 -26.67 17.82
CA THR A 526 0.78 -27.01 19.24
C THR A 526 1.02 -25.81 20.17
N GLN A 527 1.28 -24.63 19.59
CA GLN A 527 1.62 -23.42 20.33
C GLN A 527 0.42 -22.48 20.51
N GLN A 528 0.36 -21.86 21.68
CA GLN A 528 -0.55 -20.76 22.01
C GLN A 528 0.04 -19.45 21.50
N GLY A 529 -0.81 -18.55 20.99
CA GLY A 529 -0.40 -17.24 20.51
C GLY A 529 0.14 -17.21 19.08
N ASP A 530 0.09 -18.34 18.36
CA ASP A 530 0.40 -18.35 16.94
C ASP A 530 -0.50 -17.35 16.20
N TYR A 531 0.08 -16.56 15.30
CA TYR A 531 -0.67 -15.62 14.47
C TYR A 531 -0.46 -15.89 13.00
N TYR A 532 -1.50 -15.63 12.20
CA TYR A 532 -1.51 -15.79 10.75
C TYR A 532 -1.96 -14.52 10.07
N PHE A 533 -1.30 -14.15 8.98
CA PHE A 533 -1.82 -13.15 8.05
C PHE A 533 -1.49 -13.51 6.61
N VAL A 534 -2.20 -12.89 5.68
CA VAL A 534 -2.07 -13.11 4.24
C VAL A 534 -1.39 -11.91 3.61
N ARG A 535 -0.45 -12.17 2.71
CA ARG A 535 0.09 -11.20 1.78
C ARG A 535 -0.32 -11.58 0.36
N ALA A 536 -0.96 -10.65 -0.34
CA ALA A 536 -1.32 -10.81 -1.75
C ALA A 536 -0.60 -9.78 -2.60
N THR A 537 0.09 -10.21 -3.64
CA THR A 537 0.82 -9.36 -4.59
C THR A 537 0.13 -9.43 -5.94
N LEU A 538 -0.03 -8.30 -6.62
CA LEU A 538 -0.58 -8.19 -7.96
C LEU A 538 0.53 -8.11 -9.02
N ALA A 539 0.17 -8.31 -10.29
CA ALA A 539 1.12 -8.25 -11.41
C ALA A 539 1.77 -6.87 -11.59
N ASN A 540 1.11 -5.80 -11.14
CA ASN A 540 1.58 -4.42 -11.14
C ASN A 540 2.29 -4.02 -9.84
N ASP A 541 2.79 -4.99 -9.08
CA ASP A 541 3.54 -4.84 -7.82
C ASP A 541 2.75 -4.30 -6.63
N ALA A 542 1.45 -4.01 -6.81
CA ALA A 542 0.59 -3.65 -5.70
C ALA A 542 0.44 -4.82 -4.72
N VAL A 543 0.38 -4.50 -3.42
CA VAL A 543 0.32 -5.48 -2.34
C VAL A 543 -0.86 -5.18 -1.41
N ALA A 544 -1.46 -6.24 -0.86
CA ALA A 544 -2.38 -6.19 0.26
C ALA A 544 -1.91 -7.11 1.38
N TRP A 545 -2.14 -6.70 2.63
CA TRP A 545 -1.88 -7.48 3.83
C TRP A 545 -3.12 -7.56 4.69
N SER A 546 -3.61 -8.76 5.01
CA SER A 546 -4.70 -8.94 5.96
C SER A 546 -4.24 -8.54 7.36
N SER A 547 -5.15 -8.10 8.23
CA SER A 547 -4.84 -8.14 9.67
C SER A 547 -4.63 -9.58 10.15
N PRO A 548 -3.90 -9.79 11.24
CA PRO A 548 -3.63 -11.14 11.75
C PRO A 548 -4.86 -11.81 12.36
N ILE A 549 -4.82 -13.14 12.43
CA ILE A 549 -5.68 -13.97 13.27
C ILE A 549 -4.80 -14.70 14.27
N TRP A 550 -5.13 -14.63 15.56
CA TRP A 550 -4.37 -15.29 16.62
C TRP A 550 -5.06 -16.59 17.09
N VAL A 551 -4.28 -17.60 17.43
CA VAL A 551 -4.76 -18.90 17.94
C VAL A 551 -4.39 -19.08 19.40
N GLY A 552 -5.39 -19.04 20.27
CA GLY A 552 -5.20 -19.12 21.71
C GLY A 552 -4.42 -17.92 22.27
N GLY A 553 -3.80 -18.08 23.44
CA GLY A 553 -3.07 -17.03 24.15
C GLY A 553 -3.99 -15.92 24.70
N TYR A 554 -3.37 -14.86 25.20
CA TYR A 554 -4.05 -13.65 25.68
C TYR A 554 -3.37 -12.43 25.08
N LYS A 555 -4.11 -11.32 24.98
CA LYS A 555 -3.52 -10.01 24.69
C LYS A 555 -2.54 -9.68 25.82
N THR A 556 -1.26 -9.45 25.52
CA THR A 556 -0.33 -8.92 26.52
C THR A 556 -0.75 -7.50 26.88
N LEU A 557 -0.93 -7.26 28.19
CA LEU A 557 -1.24 -5.96 28.77
C LEU A 557 -0.06 -5.01 28.69
#